data_AF-A0A554LSL4-F1
#
_entry.id   AF-A0A554LSL4-F1
#
_cell.length_a   1.000
_cell.length_b   1.000
_cell.length_c   1.000
_cell.angle_alpha   90.00
_cell.angle_beta   90.00
_cell.angle_gamma   90.00
#
_symmetry.space_group_name_H-M   'P 1'
#
loop_
_entity.id
_entity.type
_entity.pdbx_description
1 polymer ?
#
loop_
_entity_poly.entity_id
_entity_poly.type
_entity_poly.pdbx_seq_one_letter_code
_entity_poly.pdbx_strand_id
1 'polypeptide(L)'
;MLKKNERKKMQSFTEINDSKHNVDEVIRETFNNIGQKFVLVSKIRIKTWKSFVILAFVAGAFGVLMWSVSKDEMGKIYLAGEETITNQASLTFKDSKGNVYGPVFSNVVTTTVTKENKIKPIKIKIKLEGKQNFASQLTLYVLRTGTENIVFQTSGTSGSNGKLEIDTDESSLPAGVYDFKIKIPNYLSKKVSKITWPSEAEIEFDDIIAGNLQDSDNIINSLDWSLMSGKWGTNDQKADINNDGIVNTLDWSLMNKNWGKTGM
;
A
#
# COMPACT_ATOMS: atom_id res chain seq x y z
N MET A 1 39.63 50.18 -67.64
CA MET A 1 40.31 50.65 -66.41
C MET A 1 40.02 49.64 -65.30
N LEU A 2 40.92 48.69 -65.06
CA LEU A 2 41.88 48.70 -63.93
C LEU A 2 41.17 48.72 -62.56
N LYS A 3 41.00 47.55 -61.95
CA LYS A 3 41.88 46.99 -60.90
C LYS A 3 41.99 47.93 -59.68
N LYS A 4 41.23 47.66 -58.61
CA LYS A 4 41.77 47.82 -57.23
C LYS A 4 40.95 47.33 -56.03
N ASN A 5 39.88 46.54 -56.15
CA ASN A 5 39.05 46.23 -54.95
C ASN A 5 39.07 44.80 -54.40
N GLU A 6 39.90 43.88 -54.92
CA GLU A 6 39.91 42.48 -54.44
C GLU A 6 41.24 42.00 -53.82
N ARG A 7 42.09 42.91 -53.32
CA ARG A 7 43.37 42.51 -52.69
C ARG A 7 43.65 43.10 -51.30
N LYS A 8 42.63 43.58 -50.58
CA LYS A 8 42.79 44.02 -49.18
C LYS A 8 41.57 43.66 -48.34
N LYS A 9 41.38 42.36 -48.14
CA LYS A 9 40.91 41.77 -46.87
C LYS A 9 40.88 40.24 -46.89
N MET A 10 41.44 39.61 -47.93
CA MET A 10 42.14 38.31 -47.81
C MET A 10 43.48 38.45 -47.04
N GLN A 11 43.42 39.06 -45.86
CA GLN A 11 44.46 39.08 -44.82
C GLN A 11 43.78 38.90 -43.44
N SER A 12 42.66 38.19 -43.40
CA SER A 12 41.96 37.81 -42.16
C SER A 12 41.69 36.31 -42.08
N PHE A 13 42.47 35.50 -42.82
CA PHE A 13 42.20 34.08 -43.00
C PHE A 13 43.47 33.23 -42.93
N THR A 14 44.41 33.55 -42.05
CA THR A 14 45.45 32.62 -41.61
C THR A 14 46.12 33.15 -40.34
N GLU A 15 45.53 32.87 -39.17
CA GLU A 15 46.20 32.83 -37.84
C GLU A 15 45.15 32.62 -36.75
N ILE A 16 44.58 31.41 -36.68
CA ILE A 16 44.06 30.86 -35.42
C ILE A 16 44.42 29.38 -35.42
N ASN A 17 45.70 29.12 -35.20
CA ASN A 17 46.17 27.81 -34.76
C ASN A 17 47.22 28.03 -33.70
N ASP A 18 46.82 28.55 -32.54
CA ASP A 18 47.48 28.24 -31.27
C ASP A 18 46.63 28.68 -30.07
N SER A 19 45.74 27.81 -29.61
CA SER A 19 45.23 27.89 -28.23
C SER A 19 44.84 26.52 -27.70
N LYS A 20 45.61 25.50 -28.09
CA LYS A 20 45.52 24.15 -27.52
C LYS A 20 46.49 23.97 -26.34
N HIS A 21 46.88 25.08 -25.72
CA HIS A 21 47.56 25.14 -24.44
C HIS A 21 46.71 26.01 -23.51
N ASN A 22 46.00 25.38 -22.56
CA ASN A 22 45.82 25.87 -21.17
C ASN A 22 44.73 25.14 -20.37
N VAL A 23 43.96 24.20 -20.92
CA VAL A 23 42.99 23.45 -20.08
C VAL A 23 43.71 22.41 -19.22
N ASP A 24 44.64 21.65 -19.81
CA ASP A 24 45.39 20.63 -19.06
C ASP A 24 46.40 21.22 -18.06
N GLU A 25 46.90 22.43 -18.32
CA GLU A 25 47.83 23.14 -17.43
C GLU A 25 47.09 23.75 -16.23
N VAL A 26 45.93 24.38 -16.46
CA VAL A 26 45.06 24.89 -15.39
C VAL A 26 44.52 23.75 -14.51
N ILE A 27 44.18 22.60 -15.10
CA ILE A 27 43.74 21.43 -14.32
C ILE A 27 44.89 20.87 -13.47
N ARG A 28 46.11 20.76 -14.00
CA ARG A 28 47.29 20.31 -13.22
C ARG A 28 47.66 21.27 -12.11
N GLU A 29 47.59 22.59 -12.35
CA GLU A 29 47.94 23.60 -11.35
C GLU A 29 46.90 23.66 -10.22
N THR A 30 45.62 23.43 -10.54
CA THR A 30 44.53 23.36 -9.56
C THR A 30 44.66 22.09 -8.68
N PHE A 31 44.97 20.94 -9.26
CA PHE A 31 45.16 19.69 -8.49
C PHE A 31 46.43 19.69 -7.64
N ASN A 32 47.54 20.26 -8.11
CA ASN A 32 48.76 20.39 -7.30
C ASN A 32 48.57 21.34 -6.09
N ASN A 33 47.81 22.42 -6.26
CA ASN A 33 47.50 23.34 -5.17
C ASN A 33 46.56 22.74 -4.12
N ILE A 34 45.67 21.81 -4.49
CA ILE A 34 44.84 21.05 -3.54
C ILE A 34 45.67 20.00 -2.79
N GLY A 35 46.57 19.30 -3.49
CA GLY A 35 47.49 18.33 -2.88
C GLY A 35 48.44 18.96 -1.86
N GLN A 36 49.02 20.12 -2.16
CA GLN A 36 49.90 20.82 -1.22
C GLN A 36 49.15 21.46 -0.03
N LYS A 37 47.90 21.89 -0.20
CA LYS A 37 47.08 22.42 0.90
C LYS A 37 46.58 21.33 1.85
N PHE A 38 46.35 20.10 1.38
CA PHE A 38 46.04 18.97 2.27
C PHE A 38 47.25 18.49 3.08
N VAL A 39 48.47 18.68 2.57
CA VAL A 39 49.70 18.33 3.29
C VAL A 39 49.97 19.27 4.48
N LEU A 40 49.47 20.51 4.46
CA LEU A 40 49.64 21.46 5.57
C LEU A 40 48.70 21.28 6.77
N VAL A 41 47.70 20.39 6.70
CA VAL A 41 46.89 20.03 7.88
C VAL A 41 47.54 18.92 8.72
N SER A 42 48.59 18.27 8.22
CA SER A 42 49.23 17.12 8.88
C SER A 42 50.28 17.45 9.94
N LYS A 43 50.58 18.73 10.22
CA LYS A 43 51.64 19.13 11.16
C LYS A 43 51.25 20.15 12.24
N ILE A 44 49.97 20.31 12.53
CA ILE A 44 49.57 20.93 13.79
C ILE A 44 49.47 19.81 14.83
N ARG A 45 50.52 19.65 15.66
CA ARG A 45 50.46 18.83 16.88
C ARG A 45 49.49 19.49 17.87
N ILE A 46 48.20 19.31 17.63
CA ILE A 46 47.17 19.63 18.60
C ILE A 46 47.36 18.65 19.76
N LYS A 47 47.64 19.17 20.97
CA LYS A 47 47.66 18.37 22.21
C LYS A 47 46.40 17.51 22.22
N THR A 48 46.57 16.20 22.29
CA THR A 48 45.60 15.12 22.05
C THR A 48 44.22 15.36 22.67
N TRP A 49 44.18 16.08 23.80
CA TRP A 49 42.95 16.45 24.50
C TRP A 49 42.06 17.45 23.72
N LYS A 50 42.62 18.41 22.98
CA LYS A 50 41.82 19.39 22.21
C LYS A 50 41.17 18.77 20.97
N SER A 51 41.81 17.79 20.34
CA SER A 51 41.20 17.02 19.23
C SER A 51 40.06 16.13 19.71
N PHE A 52 40.17 15.54 20.90
CA PHE A 52 39.06 14.79 21.51
C PHE A 52 37.85 15.67 21.80
N VAL A 53 38.05 16.89 22.28
CA VAL A 53 36.96 17.85 22.54
C VAL A 53 36.27 18.29 21.24
N ILE A 54 37.03 18.54 20.18
CA ILE A 54 36.45 18.91 18.88
C ILE A 54 35.71 17.72 18.26
N LEU A 55 36.27 16.50 18.33
CA LEU A 55 35.56 15.30 17.84
C LEU A 55 34.27 15.03 18.65
N ALA A 56 34.32 15.17 19.97
CA ALA A 56 33.15 14.99 20.83
C ALA A 56 32.07 16.05 20.58
N PHE A 57 32.48 17.30 20.32
CA PHE A 57 31.54 18.37 19.99
C PHE A 57 30.90 18.16 18.61
N VAL A 58 31.68 17.74 17.60
CA VAL A 58 31.16 17.44 16.26
C VAL A 58 30.25 16.21 16.30
N ALA A 59 30.64 15.13 16.98
CA ALA A 59 29.79 13.95 17.16
C ALA A 59 28.51 14.25 17.95
N GLY A 60 28.59 15.09 18.99
CA GLY A 60 27.44 15.56 19.76
C GLY A 60 26.50 16.44 18.94
N ALA A 61 27.03 17.37 18.15
CA ALA A 61 26.23 18.22 17.26
C ALA A 61 25.56 17.42 16.14
N PHE A 62 26.25 16.45 15.54
CA PHE A 62 25.66 15.52 14.57
C PHE A 62 24.65 14.56 15.21
N GLY A 63 24.89 14.10 16.44
CA GLY A 63 23.94 13.27 17.19
C GLY A 63 22.64 14.02 17.51
N VAL A 64 22.74 15.29 17.93
CA VAL A 64 21.58 16.15 18.19
C VAL A 64 20.85 16.50 16.89
N LEU A 65 21.58 16.80 15.80
CA LEU A 65 20.97 17.06 14.49
C LEU A 65 20.26 15.81 13.95
N MET A 66 20.90 14.64 13.99
CA MET A 66 20.28 13.36 13.59
C MET A 66 19.07 13.03 14.46
N TRP A 67 19.12 13.28 15.77
CA TRP A 67 17.96 13.08 16.66
C TRP A 67 16.83 14.08 16.40
N SER A 68 17.14 15.34 16.07
CA SER A 68 16.14 16.37 15.75
C SER A 68 15.43 16.07 14.42
N VAL A 69 16.18 15.72 13.36
CA VAL A 69 15.62 15.35 12.06
C VAL A 69 14.91 14.00 12.14
N SER A 70 15.42 13.05 12.94
CA SER A 70 14.75 11.77 13.21
C SER A 70 13.44 11.95 13.96
N LYS A 71 13.29 12.90 14.88
CA LYS A 71 12.02 13.15 15.57
C LYS A 71 10.95 13.74 14.65
N ASP A 72 11.34 14.69 13.78
CA ASP A 72 10.40 15.34 12.86
C ASP A 72 9.99 14.44 11.68
N GLU A 73 10.83 13.47 11.28
CA GLU A 73 10.50 12.51 10.21
C GLU A 73 9.99 11.16 10.75
N MET A 74 10.47 10.64 11.89
CA MET A 74 9.92 9.39 12.47
C MET A 74 8.57 9.59 13.16
N GLY A 75 8.25 10.80 13.62
CA GLY A 75 6.90 11.14 14.11
C GLY A 75 5.84 10.97 13.02
N LYS A 76 6.21 11.18 11.75
CA LYS A 76 5.31 11.00 10.60
C LYS A 76 5.11 9.53 10.20
N ILE A 77 5.94 8.61 10.67
CA ILE A 77 5.89 7.20 10.24
C ILE A 77 5.26 6.29 11.30
N TYR A 78 5.15 6.71 12.57
CA TYR A 78 4.73 5.78 13.65
C TYR A 78 3.65 6.26 14.64
N LEU A 79 2.96 7.39 14.41
CA LEU A 79 1.81 7.76 15.24
C LEU A 79 0.59 8.09 14.38
N ALA A 80 -0.13 7.05 13.98
CA ALA A 80 -1.56 7.17 13.66
C ALA A 80 -2.38 7.34 14.96
N GLY A 81 -1.96 8.27 15.82
CA GLY A 81 -2.69 8.69 17.02
C GLY A 81 -3.42 9.98 16.70
N GLU A 82 -4.61 10.15 17.28
CA GLU A 82 -5.45 11.35 17.09
C GLU A 82 -4.62 12.63 17.20
N GLU A 83 -4.66 13.47 16.16
CA GLU A 83 -3.99 14.77 16.20
C GLU A 83 -4.86 15.73 17.01
N THR A 84 -4.35 16.21 18.14
CA THR A 84 -5.06 17.21 18.93
C THR A 84 -4.51 18.60 18.64
N ILE A 85 -5.38 19.52 18.24
CA ILE A 85 -5.07 20.94 18.12
C ILE A 85 -5.41 21.58 19.45
N THR A 86 -4.42 22.20 20.09
CA THR A 86 -4.59 22.88 21.38
C THR A 86 -4.33 24.37 21.22
N ASN A 87 -5.28 25.21 21.67
CA ASN A 87 -5.15 26.66 21.67
C ASN A 87 -5.28 27.21 23.10
N GLN A 88 -4.33 28.06 23.50
CA GLN A 88 -4.39 28.84 24.73
C GLN A 88 -3.86 30.25 24.44
N ALA A 89 -4.69 31.27 24.68
CA ALA A 89 -4.29 32.66 24.52
C ALA A 89 -3.60 33.17 25.80
N SER A 90 -2.72 34.16 25.65
CA SER A 90 -2.16 34.90 26.77
C SER A 90 -2.26 36.40 26.54
N LEU A 91 -2.58 37.15 27.60
CA LEU A 91 -2.64 38.61 27.57
C LEU A 91 -1.62 39.19 28.54
N THR A 92 -0.86 40.17 28.07
CA THR A 92 0.00 41.03 28.89
C THR A 92 -0.46 42.46 28.68
N PHE A 93 -0.74 43.20 29.76
CA PHE A 93 -1.13 44.60 29.66
C PHE A 93 -0.08 45.50 30.30
N LYS A 94 0.11 46.70 29.72
CA LYS A 94 0.99 47.74 30.24
C LYS A 94 0.15 48.92 30.66
N ASP A 95 0.29 49.37 31.89
CA ASP A 95 -0.45 50.54 32.38
C ASP A 95 0.14 51.86 31.82
N SER A 96 -0.55 52.97 32.08
CA SER A 96 -0.12 54.32 31.67
C SER A 96 1.16 54.80 32.36
N LYS A 97 1.62 54.10 33.41
CA LYS A 97 2.87 54.39 34.13
C LYS A 97 4.04 53.50 33.67
N GLY A 98 3.77 52.57 32.76
CA GLY A 98 4.75 51.68 32.17
C GLY A 98 4.96 50.35 32.91
N ASN A 99 4.18 50.07 33.95
CA ASN A 99 4.21 48.77 34.63
C ASN A 99 3.54 47.72 33.76
N VAL A 100 4.14 46.52 33.70
CA VAL A 100 3.66 45.40 32.88
C VAL A 100 3.05 44.34 33.78
N TYR A 101 1.87 43.85 33.43
CA TYR A 101 1.11 42.86 34.18
C TYR A 101 0.72 41.69 33.27
N GLY A 102 0.83 40.48 33.81
CA GLY A 102 0.56 39.23 33.10
C GLY A 102 1.81 38.33 32.97
N PRO A 103 1.74 37.26 32.17
CA PRO A 103 0.61 36.87 31.32
C PRO A 103 -0.57 36.31 32.12
N VAL A 104 -1.79 36.68 31.72
CA VAL A 104 -3.02 35.96 32.09
C VAL A 104 -3.36 35.03 30.94
N PHE A 105 -3.55 33.74 31.24
CA PHE A 105 -3.87 32.73 30.23
C PHE A 105 -5.37 32.50 30.12
N SER A 106 -5.87 32.26 28.91
CA SER A 106 -7.22 31.74 28.71
C SER A 106 -7.33 30.28 29.16
N ASN A 107 -8.55 29.76 29.19
CA ASN A 107 -8.75 28.31 29.20
C ASN A 107 -8.09 27.67 27.97
N VAL A 108 -7.65 26.43 28.14
CA VAL A 108 -7.16 25.60 27.05
C VAL A 108 -8.36 25.07 26.28
N VAL A 109 -8.35 25.20 24.95
CA VAL A 109 -9.32 24.57 24.06
C VAL A 109 -8.58 23.50 23.27
N THR A 110 -9.03 22.25 23.40
CA THR A 110 -8.49 21.10 22.65
C THR A 110 -9.53 20.63 21.66
N THR A 111 -9.13 20.43 20.41
CA THR A 111 -9.95 19.82 19.36
C THR A 111 -9.24 18.60 18.82
N THR A 112 -9.92 17.45 18.86
CA THR A 112 -9.42 16.20 18.28
C THR A 112 -9.72 16.19 16.79
N VAL A 113 -8.69 16.06 15.96
CA VAL A 113 -8.80 15.82 14.53
C VAL A 113 -8.73 14.32 14.29
N THR A 114 -9.85 13.72 13.95
CA THR A 114 -9.91 12.33 13.50
C THR A 114 -9.66 12.29 12.00
N LYS A 115 -8.73 11.46 11.56
CA LYS A 115 -8.55 11.16 10.15
C LYS A 115 -9.83 10.48 9.66
N GLU A 116 -10.43 11.00 8.60
CA GLU A 116 -11.57 10.36 7.96
C GLU A 116 -11.14 8.98 7.43
N ASN A 117 -11.77 7.93 7.95
CA ASN A 117 -11.59 6.58 7.41
C ASN A 117 -12.29 6.52 6.06
N LYS A 118 -11.50 6.53 4.99
CA LYS A 118 -12.03 6.36 3.64
C LYS A 118 -12.52 4.93 3.47
N ILE A 119 -13.83 4.78 3.35
CA ILE A 119 -14.46 3.50 3.01
C ILE A 119 -14.09 3.15 1.57
N LYS A 120 -13.63 1.91 1.37
CA LYS A 120 -13.29 1.31 0.09
C LYS A 120 -14.06 0.01 -0.05
N PRO A 121 -15.10 -0.08 -0.91
CA PRO A 121 -15.88 -1.30 -1.03
C PRO A 121 -15.11 -2.38 -1.80
N ILE A 122 -15.10 -3.60 -1.27
CA ILE A 122 -14.70 -4.80 -2.01
C ILE A 122 -15.90 -5.19 -2.89
N LYS A 123 -15.72 -5.12 -4.20
CA LYS A 123 -16.74 -5.47 -5.20
C LYS A 123 -16.51 -6.90 -5.68
N ILE A 124 -17.50 -7.76 -5.53
CA ILE A 124 -17.42 -9.19 -5.85
C ILE A 124 -18.55 -9.55 -6.80
N LYS A 125 -18.23 -10.39 -7.78
CA LYS A 125 -19.21 -11.06 -8.64
C LYS A 125 -19.05 -12.56 -8.54
N ILE A 126 -20.16 -13.27 -8.38
CA ILE A 126 -20.18 -14.73 -8.36
C ILE A 126 -21.08 -15.28 -9.47
N LYS A 127 -20.70 -16.43 -10.00
CA LYS A 127 -21.54 -17.24 -10.88
C LYS A 127 -21.59 -18.67 -10.37
N LEU A 128 -22.78 -19.08 -9.92
CA LEU A 128 -23.00 -20.39 -9.32
C LEU A 128 -23.36 -21.41 -10.40
N GLU A 129 -22.70 -22.56 -10.41
CA GLU A 129 -23.10 -23.65 -11.28
C GLU A 129 -24.50 -24.17 -10.91
N GLY A 130 -25.29 -24.49 -11.93
CA GLY A 130 -26.63 -25.06 -11.77
C GLY A 130 -27.74 -24.03 -11.49
N LYS A 131 -27.41 -22.76 -11.20
CA LYS A 131 -28.41 -21.74 -10.84
C LYS A 131 -28.51 -20.62 -11.88
N GLN A 132 -29.72 -20.07 -12.01
CA GLN A 132 -29.98 -18.82 -12.74
C GLN A 132 -30.05 -17.61 -11.81
N ASN A 133 -30.40 -17.85 -10.53
CA ASN A 133 -30.35 -16.86 -9.46
C ASN A 133 -29.09 -17.08 -8.63
N PHE A 134 -28.21 -16.08 -8.60
CA PHE A 134 -26.94 -16.15 -7.90
C PHE A 134 -26.97 -15.53 -6.49
N ALA A 135 -28.16 -15.28 -5.95
CA ALA A 135 -28.30 -14.83 -4.58
C ALA A 135 -27.93 -15.96 -3.61
N SER A 136 -26.89 -15.74 -2.81
CA SER A 136 -26.41 -16.73 -1.84
C SER A 136 -25.65 -16.06 -0.70
N GLN A 137 -25.68 -16.69 0.46
CA GLN A 137 -24.78 -16.33 1.55
C GLN A 137 -23.38 -16.84 1.23
N LEU A 138 -22.38 -16.00 1.44
CA LEU A 138 -20.98 -16.35 1.23
C LEU A 138 -20.10 -15.81 2.34
N THR A 139 -18.99 -16.50 2.58
CA THR A 139 -17.91 -16.02 3.43
C THR A 139 -16.72 -15.68 2.56
N LEU A 140 -16.26 -14.43 2.64
CA LEU A 140 -15.04 -13.96 2.01
C LEU A 140 -13.87 -14.09 2.99
N TYR A 141 -12.77 -14.64 2.49
CA TYR A 141 -11.47 -14.68 3.13
C TYR A 141 -10.48 -13.92 2.26
N VAL A 142 -9.79 -12.96 2.84
CA VAL A 142 -8.65 -12.28 2.23
C VAL A 142 -7.40 -12.86 2.86
N LEU A 143 -6.58 -13.48 2.03
CA LEU A 143 -5.41 -14.22 2.43
C LEU A 143 -4.15 -13.45 2.04
N ARG A 144 -3.08 -13.62 2.82
CA ARG A 144 -1.76 -13.16 2.40
C ARG A 144 -1.36 -13.93 1.13
N THR A 145 -0.89 -13.21 0.11
CA THR A 145 -0.57 -13.77 -1.20
C THR A 145 0.30 -15.03 -1.10
N GLY A 146 -0.16 -16.12 -1.72
CA GLY A 146 0.56 -17.40 -1.77
C GLY A 146 0.52 -18.21 -0.48
N THR A 147 -0.27 -17.82 0.52
CA THR A 147 -0.44 -18.54 1.79
C THR A 147 -1.92 -18.73 2.14
N GLU A 148 -2.22 -19.54 3.15
CA GLU A 148 -3.57 -19.70 3.70
C GLU A 148 -3.79 -18.82 4.96
N ASN A 149 -2.95 -17.79 5.16
CA ASN A 149 -3.04 -16.92 6.33
C ASN A 149 -4.12 -15.88 6.09
N ILE A 150 -5.20 -15.94 6.86
CA ILE A 150 -6.31 -15.00 6.80
C ILE A 150 -5.87 -13.66 7.39
N VAL A 151 -6.01 -12.60 6.59
CA VAL A 151 -5.77 -11.20 6.99
C VAL A 151 -7.08 -10.51 7.30
N PHE A 152 -8.13 -10.82 6.55
CA PHE A 152 -9.47 -10.27 6.74
C PHE A 152 -10.51 -11.34 6.39
N GLN A 153 -11.60 -11.38 7.14
CA GLN A 153 -12.72 -12.30 6.91
C GLN A 153 -14.02 -11.59 7.18
N THR A 154 -15.01 -11.84 6.33
CA THR A 154 -16.35 -11.27 6.45
C THR A 154 -17.36 -12.17 5.73
N SER A 155 -18.65 -11.96 5.99
CA SER A 155 -19.73 -12.67 5.33
C SER A 155 -20.76 -11.69 4.79
N GLY A 156 -21.44 -12.08 3.72
CA GLY A 156 -22.47 -11.27 3.08
C GLY A 156 -23.39 -12.10 2.21
N THR A 157 -24.41 -11.44 1.65
CA THR A 157 -25.39 -12.08 0.76
C THR A 157 -25.33 -11.41 -0.60
N SER A 158 -25.00 -12.16 -1.64
CA SER A 158 -25.05 -11.64 -3.01
C SER A 158 -26.49 -11.40 -3.48
N GLY A 159 -26.65 -10.43 -4.39
CA GLY A 159 -27.90 -10.22 -5.11
C GLY A 159 -28.16 -11.32 -6.15
N SER A 160 -29.32 -11.27 -6.80
CA SER A 160 -29.71 -12.26 -7.83
C SER A 160 -28.78 -12.28 -9.06
N ASN A 161 -28.12 -11.16 -9.33
CA ASN A 161 -27.08 -11.01 -10.35
C ASN A 161 -25.69 -11.49 -9.89
N GLY A 162 -25.57 -12.01 -8.67
CA GLY A 162 -24.31 -12.51 -8.11
C GLY A 162 -23.38 -11.42 -7.59
N LYS A 163 -23.83 -10.17 -7.50
CA LYS A 163 -23.01 -9.06 -7.03
C LYS A 163 -23.11 -8.89 -5.52
N LEU A 164 -21.99 -8.54 -4.90
CA LEU A 164 -21.89 -8.16 -3.49
C LEU A 164 -20.85 -7.05 -3.35
N GLU A 165 -21.20 -6.00 -2.61
CA GLU A 165 -20.28 -4.97 -2.18
C GLU A 165 -20.12 -5.04 -0.67
N ILE A 166 -18.88 -5.04 -0.20
CA ILE A 166 -18.55 -5.07 1.21
C ILE A 166 -17.71 -3.85 1.52
N ASP A 167 -18.27 -2.93 2.29
CA ASP A 167 -17.53 -1.78 2.79
C ASP A 167 -16.40 -2.25 3.71
N THR A 168 -15.17 -1.82 3.39
CA THR A 168 -13.99 -2.00 4.24
C THR A 168 -13.22 -0.69 4.30
N ASP A 169 -12.19 -0.63 5.14
CA ASP A 169 -11.33 0.55 5.26
C ASP A 169 -9.84 0.14 5.31
N GLU A 170 -8.95 1.11 5.15
CA GLU A 170 -7.50 0.84 5.17
C GLU A 170 -6.98 0.37 6.55
N SER A 171 -7.78 0.55 7.62
CA SER A 171 -7.42 0.09 8.96
C SER A 171 -7.69 -1.41 9.15
N SER A 172 -8.74 -1.91 8.50
CA SER A 172 -9.17 -3.31 8.54
C SER A 172 -8.52 -4.14 7.43
N LEU A 173 -8.32 -3.57 6.25
CA LEU A 173 -7.57 -4.19 5.15
C LEU A 173 -6.63 -3.15 4.52
N PRO A 174 -5.35 -3.10 4.95
CA PRO A 174 -4.34 -2.22 4.38
C PRO A 174 -4.16 -2.44 2.87
N ALA A 175 -3.71 -1.40 2.16
CA ALA A 175 -3.37 -1.53 0.76
C ALA A 175 -2.23 -2.54 0.55
N GLY A 176 -2.36 -3.41 -0.46
CA GLY A 176 -1.43 -4.52 -0.67
C GLY A 176 -1.86 -5.49 -1.76
N VAL A 177 -1.15 -6.61 -1.88
CA VAL A 177 -1.51 -7.69 -2.80
C VAL A 177 -1.95 -8.91 -1.99
N TYR A 178 -3.12 -9.44 -2.31
CA TYR A 178 -3.78 -10.51 -1.56
C TYR A 178 -4.37 -11.57 -2.49
N ASP A 179 -4.65 -12.74 -1.90
CA ASP A 179 -5.49 -13.75 -2.54
C ASP A 179 -6.89 -13.69 -1.90
N PHE A 180 -7.94 -13.68 -2.72
CA PHE A 180 -9.32 -13.63 -2.27
C PHE A 180 -9.94 -15.01 -2.45
N LYS A 181 -10.44 -15.61 -1.37
CA LYS A 181 -11.12 -16.91 -1.38
C LYS A 181 -12.54 -16.74 -0.90
N ILE A 182 -13.49 -17.35 -1.58
CA ILE A 182 -14.89 -17.40 -1.15
C ILE A 182 -15.28 -18.83 -0.79
N LYS A 183 -16.14 -18.96 0.22
CA LYS A 183 -16.85 -20.20 0.54
C LYS A 183 -18.33 -19.93 0.51
N ILE A 184 -19.05 -20.74 -0.25
CA ILE A 184 -20.51 -20.70 -0.40
C ILE A 184 -21.04 -22.07 0.03
N PRO A 185 -22.10 -22.17 0.86
CA PRO A 185 -22.67 -23.44 1.26
C PRO A 185 -23.07 -24.29 0.05
N ASN A 186 -22.77 -25.59 0.07
CA ASN A 186 -23.06 -26.56 -1.00
C ASN A 186 -22.18 -26.45 -2.25
N TYR A 187 -21.24 -25.50 -2.26
CA TYR A 187 -20.31 -25.27 -3.34
C TYR A 187 -18.86 -25.45 -2.88
N LEU A 188 -17.99 -25.82 -3.80
CA LEU A 188 -16.55 -25.80 -3.57
C LEU A 188 -16.07 -24.35 -3.41
N SER A 189 -15.17 -24.15 -2.46
CA SER A 189 -14.50 -22.85 -2.31
C SER A 189 -13.69 -22.52 -3.57
N LYS A 190 -13.59 -21.22 -3.84
CA LYS A 190 -12.85 -20.70 -4.99
C LYS A 190 -11.95 -19.54 -4.58
N LYS A 191 -10.72 -19.56 -5.07
CA LYS A 191 -9.69 -18.54 -4.83
C LYS A 191 -9.28 -17.83 -6.12
N VAL A 192 -9.10 -16.53 -6.02
CA VAL A 192 -8.51 -15.65 -7.03
C VAL A 192 -7.27 -15.01 -6.41
N SER A 193 -6.12 -15.23 -7.03
CA SER A 193 -4.83 -14.83 -6.47
C SER A 193 -4.31 -13.51 -7.00
N LYS A 194 -3.41 -12.88 -6.23
CA LYS A 194 -2.62 -11.69 -6.62
C LYS A 194 -3.47 -10.47 -7.00
N ILE A 195 -4.54 -10.23 -6.25
CA ILE A 195 -5.37 -9.03 -6.40
C ILE A 195 -4.71 -7.88 -5.65
N THR A 196 -4.53 -6.74 -6.33
CA THR A 196 -4.07 -5.49 -5.71
C THR A 196 -5.26 -4.79 -5.07
N TRP A 197 -5.15 -4.48 -3.78
CA TRP A 197 -6.17 -3.81 -2.97
C TRP A 197 -5.66 -2.42 -2.51
N PRO A 198 -6.50 -1.36 -2.50
CA PRO A 198 -7.87 -1.30 -3.01
C PRO A 198 -7.95 -1.50 -4.52
N SER A 199 -9.00 -2.20 -4.96
CA SER A 199 -9.31 -2.41 -6.39
C SER A 199 -10.58 -1.64 -6.75
N GLU A 200 -10.55 -0.92 -7.87
CA GLU A 200 -11.76 -0.34 -8.45
C GLU A 200 -12.54 -1.37 -9.31
N ALA A 201 -11.86 -2.44 -9.73
CA ALA A 201 -12.44 -3.54 -10.50
C ALA A 201 -13.15 -4.56 -9.60
N GLU A 202 -14.21 -5.14 -10.16
CA GLU A 202 -14.97 -6.23 -9.55
C GLU A 202 -14.12 -7.52 -9.58
N ILE A 203 -14.04 -8.21 -8.45
CA ILE A 203 -13.35 -9.50 -8.34
C ILE A 203 -14.35 -10.57 -8.78
N GLU A 204 -14.08 -11.20 -9.93
CA GLU A 204 -14.97 -12.19 -10.51
C GLU A 204 -14.62 -13.62 -10.06
N PHE A 205 -15.62 -14.33 -9.53
CA PHE A 205 -15.57 -15.75 -9.21
C PHE A 205 -16.56 -16.50 -10.10
N ASP A 206 -16.12 -16.82 -11.31
CA ASP A 206 -16.96 -17.53 -12.27
C ASP A 206 -17.10 -19.02 -11.95
N ASP A 207 -18.15 -19.67 -12.45
CA ASP A 207 -18.33 -21.13 -12.45
C ASP A 207 -17.94 -21.80 -11.11
N ILE A 208 -18.49 -21.30 -10.02
CA ILE A 208 -18.31 -21.87 -8.68
C ILE A 208 -19.02 -23.22 -8.67
N ILE A 209 -18.25 -24.27 -8.40
CA ILE A 209 -18.63 -25.66 -8.63
C ILE A 209 -19.61 -26.13 -7.56
N ALA A 210 -20.75 -26.65 -8.00
CA ALA A 210 -21.78 -27.17 -7.12
C ALA A 210 -21.55 -28.65 -6.76
N GLY A 211 -22.09 -29.07 -5.61
CA GLY A 211 -22.16 -30.48 -5.21
C GLY A 211 -21.42 -30.83 -3.94
N ASN A 212 -20.85 -29.85 -3.24
CA ASN A 212 -20.14 -30.06 -1.97
C ASN A 212 -21.10 -29.92 -0.79
N LEU A 213 -22.10 -30.81 -0.71
CA LEU A 213 -23.13 -30.79 0.35
C LEU A 213 -22.53 -31.02 1.74
N GLN A 214 -21.44 -31.77 1.83
CA GLN A 214 -20.63 -31.85 3.01
C GLN A 214 -19.60 -30.71 2.99
N ASP A 215 -19.95 -29.59 3.62
CA ASP A 215 -19.17 -28.36 3.53
C ASP A 215 -17.77 -28.40 4.18
N SER A 216 -17.49 -29.36 5.05
CA SER A 216 -16.27 -29.31 5.88
C SER A 216 -15.00 -29.86 5.23
N ASP A 217 -15.10 -30.73 4.22
CA ASP A 217 -13.92 -31.34 3.57
C ASP A 217 -13.56 -30.63 2.25
N ASN A 218 -14.49 -29.89 1.64
CA ASN A 218 -14.27 -29.12 0.41
C ASN A 218 -13.87 -30.04 -0.76
N ILE A 219 -14.46 -31.24 -0.80
CA ILE A 219 -14.28 -32.27 -1.82
C ILE A 219 -15.65 -32.86 -2.17
N ILE A 220 -15.96 -33.01 -3.46
CA ILE A 220 -17.19 -33.69 -3.89
C ILE A 220 -16.95 -35.20 -3.97
N ASN A 221 -17.58 -35.97 -3.10
CA ASN A 221 -17.38 -37.41 -2.98
C ASN A 221 -18.62 -38.16 -2.46
N SER A 222 -18.42 -39.41 -2.01
CA SER A 222 -19.49 -40.29 -1.52
C SER A 222 -20.24 -39.78 -0.30
N LEU A 223 -19.63 -38.90 0.51
CA LEU A 223 -20.30 -38.26 1.64
C LEU A 223 -21.36 -37.27 1.17
N ASP A 224 -21.08 -36.47 0.14
CA ASP A 224 -22.07 -35.56 -0.46
C ASP A 224 -23.24 -36.34 -1.06
N TRP A 225 -22.94 -37.42 -1.76
CA TRP A 225 -23.97 -38.32 -2.29
C TRP A 225 -24.79 -38.97 -1.18
N SER A 226 -24.17 -39.38 -0.08
CA SER A 226 -24.90 -39.96 1.05
C SER A 226 -25.92 -38.96 1.64
N LEU A 227 -25.59 -37.67 1.63
CA LEU A 227 -26.52 -36.62 2.04
C LEU A 227 -27.65 -36.42 1.02
N MET A 228 -27.32 -36.33 -0.27
CA MET A 228 -28.31 -36.15 -1.34
C MET A 228 -29.29 -37.33 -1.44
N SER A 229 -28.78 -38.57 -1.41
CA SER A 229 -29.59 -39.79 -1.54
C SER A 229 -30.61 -39.93 -0.39
N GLY A 230 -30.27 -39.49 0.82
CA GLY A 230 -31.21 -39.41 1.94
C GLY A 230 -32.32 -38.38 1.77
N LYS A 231 -32.24 -37.52 0.74
CA LYS A 231 -33.18 -36.43 0.42
C LYS A 231 -33.88 -36.61 -0.91
N TRP A 232 -33.71 -37.76 -1.55
CA TRP A 232 -34.26 -38.02 -2.88
C TRP A 232 -35.78 -37.83 -2.94
N GLY A 233 -36.26 -37.11 -3.95
CA GLY A 233 -37.68 -36.82 -4.15
C GLY A 233 -38.30 -35.82 -3.15
N THR A 234 -37.48 -35.17 -2.32
CA THR A 234 -37.91 -34.11 -1.40
C THR A 234 -37.61 -32.73 -1.98
N ASN A 235 -38.06 -31.66 -1.31
CA ASN A 235 -37.75 -30.26 -1.65
C ASN A 235 -36.64 -29.67 -0.77
N ASP A 236 -35.71 -30.50 -0.31
CA ASP A 236 -34.61 -30.07 0.56
C ASP A 236 -33.71 -29.08 -0.18
N GLN A 237 -33.73 -27.81 0.26
CA GLN A 237 -33.01 -26.71 -0.38
C GLN A 237 -31.49 -26.90 -0.44
N LYS A 238 -30.94 -27.80 0.38
CA LYS A 238 -29.50 -28.07 0.41
C LYS A 238 -29.12 -29.03 -0.71
N ALA A 239 -29.91 -30.10 -0.87
CA ALA A 239 -29.68 -31.14 -1.87
C ALA A 239 -30.26 -30.81 -3.25
N ASP A 240 -31.22 -29.88 -3.32
CA ASP A 240 -31.75 -29.30 -4.57
C ASP A 240 -30.73 -28.29 -5.11
N ILE A 241 -29.82 -28.76 -5.96
CA ILE A 241 -28.68 -27.99 -6.47
C ILE A 241 -29.14 -26.98 -7.52
N ASN A 242 -30.05 -27.37 -8.39
CA ASN A 242 -30.56 -26.51 -9.46
C ASN A 242 -31.69 -25.56 -8.99
N ASN A 243 -32.18 -25.73 -7.76
CA ASN A 243 -33.29 -25.00 -7.16
C ASN A 243 -34.61 -25.16 -7.94
N ASP A 244 -34.90 -26.33 -8.51
CA ASP A 244 -36.14 -26.61 -9.23
C ASP A 244 -37.31 -27.06 -8.32
N GLY A 245 -37.03 -27.22 -7.02
CA GLY A 245 -37.98 -27.58 -5.99
C GLY A 245 -38.06 -29.08 -5.69
N ILE A 246 -37.28 -29.93 -6.36
CA ILE A 246 -37.26 -31.36 -6.11
C ILE A 246 -35.89 -31.99 -6.34
N VAL A 247 -35.33 -32.62 -5.31
CA VAL A 247 -34.06 -33.37 -5.38
C VAL A 247 -34.22 -34.59 -6.27
N ASN A 248 -33.57 -34.59 -7.43
CA ASN A 248 -33.73 -35.66 -8.42
C ASN A 248 -32.45 -35.93 -9.24
N THR A 249 -32.61 -36.67 -10.34
CA THR A 249 -31.53 -37.02 -11.26
C THR A 249 -30.80 -35.83 -11.86
N LEU A 250 -31.45 -34.66 -11.99
CA LEU A 250 -30.84 -33.44 -12.50
C LEU A 250 -29.82 -32.90 -11.50
N ASP A 251 -30.15 -32.83 -10.21
CA ASP A 251 -29.20 -32.44 -9.15
C ASP A 251 -28.03 -33.40 -9.06
N TRP A 252 -28.33 -34.70 -9.11
CA TRP A 252 -27.29 -35.73 -9.15
C TRP A 252 -26.38 -35.55 -10.36
N SER A 253 -26.92 -35.23 -11.54
CA SER A 253 -26.11 -35.03 -12.74
C SER A 253 -25.11 -33.87 -12.59
N LEU A 254 -25.49 -32.81 -11.88
CA LEU A 254 -24.61 -31.69 -11.55
C LEU A 254 -23.51 -32.10 -10.57
N MET A 255 -23.87 -32.82 -9.50
CA MET A 255 -22.88 -33.34 -8.55
C MET A 255 -21.91 -34.34 -9.21
N ASN A 256 -22.42 -35.30 -9.99
CA ASN A 256 -21.64 -36.35 -10.64
C ASN A 256 -20.66 -35.80 -11.68
N LYS A 257 -21.04 -34.73 -12.41
CA LYS A 257 -20.13 -33.99 -13.31
C LYS A 257 -18.89 -33.47 -12.56
N ASN A 258 -19.03 -33.20 -11.27
CA ASN A 258 -18.00 -32.62 -10.42
C ASN A 258 -17.37 -33.61 -9.44
N TRP A 259 -17.62 -34.90 -9.61
CA TRP A 259 -17.13 -35.94 -8.72
C TRP A 259 -15.60 -35.91 -8.58
N GLY A 260 -15.11 -35.98 -7.35
CA GLY A 260 -13.70 -35.96 -7.00
C GLY A 260 -13.03 -34.58 -7.08
N LYS A 261 -13.75 -33.51 -7.46
CA LYS A 261 -13.18 -32.16 -7.47
C LYS A 261 -13.04 -31.62 -6.05
N THR A 262 -12.03 -30.78 -5.85
CA THR A 262 -11.71 -30.12 -4.58
C THR A 262 -11.72 -28.61 -4.76
N GLY A 263 -12.13 -27.86 -3.74
CA GLY A 263 -12.08 -26.40 -3.77
C GLY A 263 -10.66 -25.87 -3.55
N MET A 264 -10.45 -24.59 -3.87
CA MET A 264 -9.15 -23.91 -3.84
C MET A 264 -9.23 -22.53 -3.18
#